data_AF-A0A182UKU1-F1
#
_entry.id   AF-A0A182UKU1-F1
#
_cell.length_a   1.000
_cell.length_b   1.000
_cell.length_c   1.000
_cell.angle_alpha   90.00
_cell.angle_beta   90.00
_cell.angle_gamma   90.00
#
_symmetry.space_group_name_H-M   'P 1'
#
loop_
_entity.id
_entity.type
_entity.pdbx_description
1 polymer ?
#
loop_
_entity_poly.entity_id
_entity_poly.type
_entity_poly.pdbx_seq_one_letter_code
_entity_poly.pdbx_strand_id
1 'polypeptide(L)'
;MFVLKYSWAERQNQTIVGVVFETPNSQIPRIFRANITNEMQRKTASMSFVNGNISHKAIGLYINNPNQLQVEMSLNVNDRKYLALELQLNKTDSRNGCMYYPSFYLSVNHERIAGLGGQIKYTERKNISQWEYIVMIETRRVRATATGYLSVSHNMTYMIHNTMEYRVR
;
A
#
# COMPACT_ATOMS: atom_id res chain seq x y z
N MET A 1 36.62 -14.47 2.08
CA MET A 1 35.96 -14.67 3.39
C MET A 1 34.65 -13.92 3.39
N PHE A 2 33.58 -14.50 3.94
CA PHE A 2 32.29 -13.84 4.10
C PHE A 2 31.79 -14.03 5.52
N VAL A 3 30.89 -13.15 5.95
CA VAL A 3 30.23 -13.21 7.25
C VAL A 3 28.74 -13.21 6.98
N LEU A 4 28.04 -14.20 7.53
CA LEU A 4 26.59 -14.27 7.53
C LEU A 4 26.12 -14.29 8.99
N LYS A 5 25.27 -13.34 9.36
CA LYS A 5 24.68 -13.21 10.69
C LYS A 5 23.17 -13.16 10.54
N TYR A 6 22.47 -13.82 11.44
CA TYR A 6 21.03 -13.66 11.61
C TYR A 6 20.73 -13.26 13.06
N SER A 7 19.62 -12.56 13.25
CA SER A 7 19.11 -12.21 14.57
C SER A 7 17.61 -12.41 14.60
N TRP A 8 17.14 -12.81 15.78
CA TRP A 8 15.73 -12.99 16.10
C TRP A 8 15.49 -12.40 17.48
N ALA A 9 14.61 -11.41 17.58
CA ALA A 9 14.27 -10.78 18.83
C ALA A 9 12.75 -10.71 18.97
N GLU A 10 12.24 -11.28 20.05
CA GLU A 10 10.84 -11.19 20.44
C GLU A 10 10.68 -10.26 21.63
N ARG A 11 9.68 -9.39 21.53
CA ARG A 11 9.20 -8.49 22.58
C ARG A 11 7.67 -8.67 22.67
N GLN A 12 7.07 -8.22 23.76
CA GLN A 12 5.66 -8.50 24.09
C GLN A 12 4.66 -8.37 22.93
N ASN A 13 4.84 -7.41 22.01
CA ASN A 13 3.97 -7.21 20.84
C ASN A 13 4.74 -7.02 19.52
N GLN A 14 6.02 -7.44 19.46
CA GLN A 14 6.90 -7.16 18.34
C GLN A 14 7.91 -8.29 18.13
N THR A 15 8.01 -8.80 16.92
CA THR A 15 9.10 -9.68 16.48
C THR A 15 9.97 -8.95 15.48
N ILE A 16 11.28 -8.98 15.69
CA ILE A 16 12.28 -8.39 14.79
C ILE A 16 13.21 -9.52 14.30
N VAL A 17 13.30 -9.66 12.98
CA VAL A 17 14.18 -10.62 12.32
C VAL A 17 15.16 -9.85 11.46
N GLY A 18 16.45 -10.10 11.65
CA GLY A 18 17.53 -9.46 10.90
C GLY A 18 18.42 -10.49 10.22
N VAL A 19 18.90 -10.17 9.02
CA VAL A 19 19.94 -10.93 8.31
C VAL A 19 20.97 -9.94 7.78
N VAL A 20 22.25 -10.25 7.98
CA VAL A 20 23.37 -9.48 7.45
C VAL A 20 24.34 -10.45 6.77
N PHE A 21 24.66 -10.18 5.51
CA PHE A 21 25.74 -10.83 4.79
C PHE A 21 26.74 -9.79 4.33
N GLU A 22 28.02 -10.03 4.55
CA GLU A 22 29.09 -9.13 4.15
C GLU A 22 30.34 -9.89 3.68
N THR A 23 31.05 -9.35 2.70
CA THR A 23 32.33 -9.87 2.22
C THR A 23 33.47 -8.93 2.62
N PRO A 24 33.91 -8.94 3.90
CA PRO A 24 34.95 -8.05 4.37
C PRO A 24 36.26 -8.34 3.62
N ASN A 25 37.05 -7.29 3.37
CA ASN A 25 38.35 -7.35 2.69
C ASN A 25 38.29 -7.91 1.24
N SER A 26 37.10 -8.00 0.63
CA SER A 26 36.98 -8.28 -0.80
C SER A 26 37.37 -7.06 -1.63
N GLN A 27 37.97 -7.29 -2.81
CA GLN A 27 38.21 -6.23 -3.81
C GLN A 27 36.93 -5.47 -4.18
N ILE A 28 35.77 -6.17 -4.15
CA ILE A 28 34.46 -5.57 -4.35
C ILE A 28 33.61 -5.90 -3.12
N PRO A 29 33.43 -4.95 -2.18
CA PRO A 29 32.65 -5.20 -0.98
C PRO A 29 31.18 -5.40 -1.36
N ARG A 30 30.61 -6.50 -0.88
CA ARG A 30 29.19 -6.82 -0.98
C ARG A 30 28.61 -6.82 0.41
N ILE A 31 27.53 -6.07 0.62
CA ILE A 31 26.81 -6.00 1.89
C ILE A 31 25.34 -6.16 1.60
N PHE A 32 24.74 -7.21 2.13
CA PHE A 32 23.30 -7.43 2.13
C PHE A 32 22.78 -7.31 3.55
N ARG A 33 21.70 -6.56 3.74
CA ARG A 33 20.98 -6.48 5.00
C ARG A 33 19.49 -6.63 4.72
N ALA A 34 18.81 -7.43 5.51
CA ALA A 34 17.36 -7.51 5.51
C ALA A 34 16.85 -7.42 6.95
N ASN A 35 15.81 -6.65 7.17
CA ASN A 35 15.14 -6.54 8.46
C ASN A 35 13.64 -6.65 8.26
N ILE A 36 12.99 -7.50 9.05
CA ILE A 36 11.55 -7.62 9.12
C ILE A 36 11.14 -7.29 10.55
N THR A 37 10.17 -6.40 10.70
CA THR A 37 9.54 -6.11 11.98
C THR A 37 8.06 -6.39 11.87
N ASN A 38 7.58 -7.27 12.74
CA ASN A 38 6.19 -7.68 12.81
C ASN A 38 5.60 -7.20 14.14
N GLU A 39 4.68 -6.26 14.07
CA GLU A 39 3.88 -5.74 15.19
C GLU A 39 2.40 -6.08 14.93
N MET A 40 1.56 -5.97 15.95
CA MET A 40 0.14 -6.35 15.89
C MET A 40 -0.60 -5.72 14.69
N GLN A 41 -0.44 -4.42 14.47
CA GLN A 41 -1.14 -3.67 13.41
C GLN A 41 -0.20 -3.18 12.30
N ARG A 42 1.10 -3.41 12.41
CA ARG A 42 2.11 -2.87 11.51
C ARG A 42 3.15 -3.93 11.19
N LYS A 43 3.45 -4.11 9.91
CA LYS A 43 4.53 -4.99 9.44
C LYS A 43 5.43 -4.17 8.55
N THR A 44 6.73 -4.24 8.78
CA THR A 44 7.72 -3.60 7.93
C THR A 44 8.73 -4.63 7.47
N ALA A 45 9.17 -4.49 6.23
CA ALA A 45 10.27 -5.24 5.68
C ALA A 45 11.19 -4.24 4.99
N SER A 46 12.50 -4.39 5.19
CA SER A 46 13.48 -3.59 4.48
C SER A 46 14.62 -4.48 4.03
N MET A 47 15.16 -4.17 2.87
CA MET A 47 16.33 -4.82 2.32
C MET A 47 17.26 -3.75 1.76
N SER A 48 18.55 -3.93 1.97
CA SER A 48 19.59 -3.13 1.33
C SER A 48 20.68 -4.04 0.80
N PHE A 49 21.11 -3.79 -0.43
CA PHE A 49 22.22 -4.49 -1.04
C PHE A 49 23.19 -3.49 -1.65
N VAL A 50 24.45 -3.55 -1.25
CA VAL A 50 25.54 -2.74 -1.79
C VAL A 50 26.53 -3.68 -2.47
N ASN A 51 26.94 -3.35 -3.69
CA ASN A 51 27.94 -4.06 -4.46
C ASN A 51 28.83 -3.06 -5.19
N GLY A 52 30.01 -2.78 -4.63
CA GLY A 52 30.87 -1.69 -5.11
C GLY A 52 30.12 -0.35 -5.08
N ASN A 53 29.96 0.28 -6.25
CA ASN A 53 29.32 1.60 -6.39
C ASN A 53 27.80 1.54 -6.59
N ILE A 54 27.21 0.34 -6.63
CA ILE A 54 25.78 0.17 -6.85
C ILE A 54 25.11 -0.19 -5.52
N SER A 55 24.07 0.55 -5.15
CA SER A 55 23.22 0.24 -4.00
C SER A 55 21.77 0.03 -4.43
N HIS A 56 21.10 -0.94 -3.81
CA HIS A 56 19.67 -1.16 -3.92
C HIS A 56 19.08 -1.11 -2.52
N LYS A 57 17.93 -0.47 -2.37
CA LYS A 57 17.18 -0.44 -1.11
C LYS A 57 15.70 -0.63 -1.39
N ALA A 58 15.12 -1.67 -0.81
CA ALA A 58 13.69 -1.93 -0.87
C ALA A 58 13.07 -1.75 0.51
N ILE A 59 11.89 -1.13 0.57
CA ILE A 59 11.11 -0.97 1.80
C ILE A 59 9.68 -1.39 1.50
N GLY A 60 9.11 -2.21 2.39
CA GLY A 60 7.70 -2.56 2.43
C GLY A 60 7.10 -2.19 3.79
N LEU A 61 5.90 -1.64 3.77
CA LEU A 61 5.08 -1.32 4.94
C LEU A 61 3.68 -1.87 4.73
N TYR A 62 3.13 -2.49 5.76
CA TYR A 62 1.74 -2.90 5.85
C TYR A 62 1.18 -2.38 7.16
N ILE A 63 0.07 -1.65 7.12
CA ILE A 63 -0.69 -1.25 8.30
C ILE A 63 -2.10 -1.79 8.15
N ASN A 64 -2.61 -2.41 9.22
CA ASN A 64 -3.99 -2.87 9.31
C ASN A 64 -4.50 -2.60 10.72
N ASN A 65 -5.29 -1.54 10.84
CA ASN A 65 -5.99 -1.17 12.06
C ASN A 65 -7.46 -0.87 11.73
N PRO A 66 -8.35 -0.70 12.73
CA PRO A 66 -9.78 -0.56 12.49
C PRO A 66 -10.20 0.57 11.53
N ASN A 67 -9.37 1.60 11.40
CA ASN A 67 -9.66 2.81 10.63
C ASN A 67 -8.79 2.96 9.38
N GLN A 68 -7.85 2.05 9.15
CA GLN A 68 -6.86 2.19 8.09
C GLN A 68 -6.28 0.84 7.68
N LEU A 69 -6.35 0.58 6.36
CA LEU A 69 -5.53 -0.41 5.69
C LEU A 69 -4.53 0.34 4.80
N GLN A 70 -3.25 0.01 4.87
CA GLN A 70 -2.21 0.65 4.07
C GLN A 70 -1.16 -0.37 3.63
N VAL A 71 -0.72 -0.23 2.39
CA VAL A 71 0.42 -0.95 1.81
C VAL A 71 1.31 0.07 1.15
N GLU A 72 2.59 0.09 1.52
CA GLU A 72 3.60 0.88 0.81
C GLU A 72 4.74 -0.03 0.38
N MET A 73 5.25 0.20 -0.83
CA MET A 73 6.45 -0.44 -1.35
C MET A 73 7.30 0.60 -2.06
N SER A 74 8.61 0.56 -1.84
CA SER A 74 9.54 1.40 -2.58
C SER A 74 10.82 0.65 -2.92
N LEU A 75 11.41 1.03 -4.05
CA LEU A 75 12.72 0.56 -4.49
C LEU A 75 13.55 1.78 -4.88
N ASN A 76 14.72 1.90 -4.25
CA ASN A 76 15.71 2.90 -4.58
C ASN A 76 16.96 2.21 -5.16
N VAL A 77 17.55 2.83 -6.18
CA VAL A 77 18.83 2.43 -6.76
C VAL A 77 19.77 3.62 -6.67
N ASN A 78 20.94 3.47 -6.03
CA ASN A 78 21.88 4.56 -5.78
C ASN A 78 21.18 5.77 -5.14
N ASP A 79 20.36 5.51 -4.12
CA ASP A 79 19.52 6.47 -3.40
C ASP A 79 18.47 7.24 -4.22
N ARG A 80 18.30 6.90 -5.51
CA ARG A 80 17.26 7.44 -6.38
C ARG A 80 16.03 6.55 -6.35
N LYS A 81 14.84 7.13 -6.13
CA LYS A 81 13.56 6.40 -6.06
C LYS A 81 13.18 5.90 -7.46
N TYR A 82 13.33 4.60 -7.69
CA TYR A 82 13.04 3.94 -8.96
C TYR A 82 11.57 3.51 -9.04
N LEU A 83 11.01 3.05 -7.93
CA LEU A 83 9.61 2.65 -7.82
C LEU A 83 9.05 3.08 -6.46
N ALA A 84 7.83 3.57 -6.45
CA ALA A 84 7.03 3.77 -5.24
C ALA A 84 5.58 3.41 -5.52
N LEU A 85 5.01 2.56 -4.67
CA LEU A 85 3.61 2.17 -4.65
C LEU A 85 3.06 2.46 -3.28
N GLU A 86 1.93 3.14 -3.23
CA GLU A 86 1.18 3.41 -2.01
C GLU A 86 -0.29 3.06 -2.27
N LEU A 87 -0.86 2.24 -1.40
CA LEU A 87 -2.28 1.90 -1.39
C LEU A 87 -2.80 2.13 0.03
N GLN A 88 -3.90 2.84 0.15
CA GLN A 88 -4.50 3.18 1.43
C GLN A 88 -6.02 3.12 1.32
N LEU A 89 -6.65 2.66 2.39
CA LEU A 89 -8.09 2.70 2.60
C LEU A 89 -8.33 3.20 4.02
N ASN A 90 -8.70 4.48 4.14
CA ASN A 90 -9.08 5.03 5.43
C ASN A 90 -10.58 4.85 5.65
N LYS A 91 -11.00 4.64 6.89
CA LYS A 91 -12.39 4.46 7.30
C LYS A 91 -12.73 5.48 8.38
N THR A 92 -13.92 6.06 8.28
CA THR A 92 -14.51 6.91 9.32
C THR A 92 -15.91 6.39 9.63
N ASP A 93 -16.15 6.02 10.88
CA ASP A 93 -17.47 5.57 11.33
C ASP A 93 -18.44 6.75 11.46
N SER A 94 -19.71 6.47 11.20
CA SER A 94 -20.82 7.43 11.32
C SER A 94 -22.00 6.75 12.01
N ARG A 95 -22.97 7.53 12.50
CA ARG A 95 -24.10 7.02 13.29
C ARG A 95 -24.86 5.86 12.62
N ASN A 96 -24.98 5.88 11.29
CA ASN A 96 -25.78 4.91 10.53
C ASN A 96 -24.96 4.21 9.42
N GLY A 97 -23.64 4.10 9.56
CA GLY A 97 -22.78 3.50 8.53
C GLY A 97 -21.34 3.97 8.61
N CYS A 98 -20.61 3.95 7.51
CA CYS A 98 -19.20 4.37 7.46
C CYS A 98 -18.83 5.01 6.12
N MET A 99 -17.80 5.84 6.16
CA MET A 99 -17.14 6.41 4.99
C MET A 99 -15.80 5.71 4.79
N TYR A 100 -15.47 5.39 3.55
CA TYR A 100 -14.18 4.87 3.13
C TYR A 100 -13.54 5.83 2.13
N TYR A 101 -12.23 6.00 2.25
CA TYR A 101 -11.43 6.87 1.38
C TYR A 101 -10.29 6.04 0.76
N PRO A 102 -10.56 5.35 -0.36
CA PRO A 102 -9.53 4.63 -1.09
C PRO A 102 -8.57 5.61 -1.75
N SER A 103 -7.29 5.27 -1.72
CA SER A 103 -6.22 6.04 -2.33
C SER A 103 -5.13 5.10 -2.84
N PHE A 104 -4.65 5.35 -4.05
CA PHE A 104 -3.57 4.59 -4.66
C PHE A 104 -2.67 5.52 -5.48
N TYR A 105 -1.37 5.28 -5.42
CA TYR A 105 -0.34 5.97 -6.16
C TYR A 105 0.70 4.98 -6.65
N LEU A 106 1.07 5.09 -7.92
CA LEU A 106 2.21 4.38 -8.48
C LEU A 106 3.11 5.38 -9.20
N SER A 107 4.37 5.40 -8.79
CA SER A 107 5.42 6.21 -9.40
C SER A 107 6.58 5.32 -9.86
N VAL A 108 7.08 5.62 -11.05
CA VAL A 108 8.27 4.98 -11.64
C VAL A 108 9.22 6.09 -12.05
N ASN A 109 10.49 5.96 -11.68
CA ASN A 109 11.53 6.97 -11.96
C ASN A 109 11.13 8.39 -11.53
N HIS A 110 10.56 8.52 -10.32
CA HIS A 110 10.03 9.78 -9.75
C HIS A 110 8.82 10.38 -10.49
N GLU A 111 8.27 9.71 -11.51
CA GLU A 111 7.10 10.17 -12.23
C GLU A 111 5.87 9.35 -11.83
N ARG A 112 4.80 10.02 -11.42
CA ARG A 112 3.51 9.37 -11.13
C ARG A 112 2.89 8.86 -12.43
N ILE A 113 2.71 7.55 -12.54
CA ILE A 113 2.18 6.91 -13.74
C ILE A 113 0.72 6.48 -13.61
N ALA A 114 0.28 6.26 -12.36
CA ALA A 114 -1.09 5.93 -12.05
C ALA A 114 -1.51 6.44 -10.66
N GLY A 115 -2.81 6.59 -10.50
CA GLY A 115 -3.46 7.07 -9.31
C GLY A 115 -4.92 6.64 -9.25
N LEU A 116 -5.40 6.39 -8.04
CA LEU A 116 -6.82 6.28 -7.75
C LEU A 116 -7.11 7.05 -6.47
N GLY A 117 -8.27 7.68 -6.41
CA GLY A 117 -8.75 8.35 -5.22
C GLY A 117 -10.27 8.43 -5.24
N GLY A 118 -10.89 8.51 -4.08
CA GLY A 118 -12.33 8.66 -4.03
C GLY A 118 -12.92 8.55 -2.64
N GLN A 119 -14.23 8.39 -2.61
CA GLN A 119 -14.99 8.13 -1.41
C GLN A 119 -16.03 7.05 -1.69
N ILE A 120 -16.24 6.19 -0.71
CA ILE A 120 -17.29 5.17 -0.71
C ILE A 120 -18.04 5.32 0.61
N LYS A 121 -19.34 5.54 0.54
CA LYS A 121 -20.21 5.68 1.70
C LYS A 121 -21.08 4.45 1.83
N TYR A 122 -20.98 3.78 2.97
CA TYR A 122 -21.92 2.77 3.39
C TYR A 122 -22.94 3.39 4.34
N THR A 123 -24.23 3.10 4.14
CA THR A 123 -25.29 3.52 5.05
C THR A 123 -26.32 2.40 5.17
N GLU A 124 -26.76 2.14 6.39
CA GLU A 124 -27.79 1.16 6.70
C GLU A 124 -28.96 1.85 7.39
N ARG A 125 -30.15 1.79 6.79
CA ARG A 125 -31.37 2.39 7.33
C ARG A 125 -32.58 1.54 6.94
N LYS A 126 -33.48 1.29 7.89
CA LYS A 126 -34.80 0.66 7.64
C LYS A 126 -34.71 -0.62 6.79
N ASN A 127 -33.76 -1.50 7.14
CA ASN A 127 -33.46 -2.75 6.42
C ASN A 127 -33.04 -2.59 4.94
N ILE A 128 -32.45 -1.43 4.61
CA ILE A 128 -31.81 -1.16 3.33
C ILE A 128 -30.34 -0.83 3.59
N SER A 129 -29.45 -1.56 2.93
CA SER A 129 -28.01 -1.31 2.91
C SER A 129 -27.65 -0.63 1.59
N GLN A 130 -27.08 0.57 1.67
CA GLN A 130 -26.73 1.39 0.51
C GLN A 130 -25.23 1.70 0.51
N TRP A 131 -24.62 1.48 -0.65
CA TRP A 131 -23.24 1.82 -0.98
C TRP A 131 -23.26 2.90 -2.04
N GLU A 132 -22.71 4.07 -1.76
CA GLU A 132 -22.54 5.16 -2.72
C GLU A 132 -21.05 5.32 -2.97
N TYR A 133 -20.63 5.56 -4.21
CA TYR A 133 -19.21 5.73 -4.52
C TYR A 133 -18.99 6.84 -5.55
N ILE A 134 -17.89 7.55 -5.37
CA ILE A 134 -17.28 8.43 -6.36
C ILE A 134 -15.79 8.09 -6.36
N VAL A 135 -15.31 7.46 -7.42
CA VAL A 135 -13.92 7.01 -7.56
C VAL A 135 -13.35 7.56 -8.86
N MET A 136 -12.18 8.16 -8.77
CA MET A 136 -11.42 8.67 -9.88
C MET A 136 -10.16 7.84 -10.07
N ILE A 137 -9.88 7.48 -11.32
CA ILE A 137 -8.65 6.82 -11.74
C ILE A 137 -7.94 7.75 -12.72
N GLU A 138 -6.66 7.94 -12.51
CA GLU A 138 -5.81 8.72 -13.39
C GLU A 138 -4.57 7.91 -13.74
N THR A 139 -4.27 7.82 -15.03
CA THR A 139 -3.03 7.29 -15.58
C THR A 139 -2.46 8.32 -16.55
N ARG A 140 -1.27 8.06 -17.10
CA ARG A 140 -0.71 8.94 -18.14
C ARG A 140 -1.63 9.13 -19.36
N ARG A 141 -2.47 8.14 -19.67
CA ARG A 141 -3.27 8.10 -20.91
C ARG A 141 -4.76 8.30 -20.66
N VAL A 142 -5.26 7.88 -19.51
CA VAL A 142 -6.69 7.82 -19.22
C VAL A 142 -6.96 8.48 -17.89
N ARG A 143 -7.94 9.36 -17.87
CA ARG A 143 -8.59 9.82 -16.65
C ARG A 143 -10.06 9.38 -16.70
N ALA A 144 -10.51 8.68 -15.67
CA ALA A 144 -11.87 8.18 -15.57
C ALA A 144 -12.46 8.48 -14.19
N THR A 145 -13.75 8.77 -14.15
CA THR A 145 -14.52 8.96 -12.92
C THR A 145 -15.71 8.02 -12.96
N ALA A 146 -15.84 7.16 -11.96
CA ALA A 146 -16.97 6.28 -11.76
C ALA A 146 -17.78 6.80 -10.55
N THR A 147 -19.06 7.07 -10.79
CA THR A 147 -20.01 7.50 -9.76
C THR A 147 -21.21 6.58 -9.78
N GLY A 148 -21.72 6.20 -8.62
CA GLY A 148 -22.89 5.36 -8.57
C GLY A 148 -23.28 4.91 -7.19
N TYR A 149 -24.24 4.00 -7.14
CA TYR A 149 -24.65 3.33 -5.92
C TYR A 149 -25.12 1.90 -6.15
N LEU A 150 -25.05 1.11 -5.09
CA LEU A 150 -25.64 -0.22 -4.95
C LEU A 150 -26.53 -0.18 -3.70
N SER A 151 -27.79 -0.55 -3.84
CA SER A 151 -28.72 -0.70 -2.71
C SER A 151 -29.23 -2.13 -2.65
N VAL A 152 -29.24 -2.69 -1.44
CA VAL A 152 -29.74 -4.04 -1.15
C VAL A 152 -30.85 -3.92 -0.12
N SER A 153 -32.05 -4.38 -0.48
CA SER A 153 -33.18 -4.47 0.45
C SER A 153 -33.13 -5.78 1.24
N HIS A 154 -33.83 -5.81 2.38
CA HIS A 154 -34.03 -7.02 3.17
C HIS A 154 -34.54 -8.23 2.37
N ASN A 155 -35.42 -7.97 1.40
CA ASN A 155 -36.01 -9.00 0.54
C ASN A 155 -35.10 -9.34 -0.65
N MET A 156 -33.79 -9.06 -0.55
CA MET A 156 -32.78 -9.32 -1.57
C MET A 156 -33.08 -8.66 -2.92
N THR A 157 -33.71 -7.48 -2.90
CA THR A 157 -33.83 -6.64 -4.11
C THR A 157 -32.56 -5.82 -4.26
N TYR A 158 -31.94 -5.90 -5.43
CA TYR A 158 -30.73 -5.16 -5.76
C TYR A 158 -31.07 -4.02 -6.71
N MET A 159 -30.64 -2.80 -6.37
CA MET A 159 -30.67 -1.66 -7.27
C MET A 159 -29.24 -1.17 -7.50
N ILE A 160 -28.87 -1.03 -8.77
CA ILE A 160 -27.53 -0.59 -9.17
C ILE A 160 -27.70 0.57 -10.13
N HIS A 161 -26.99 1.65 -9.83
CA HIS A 161 -26.78 2.73 -10.77
C HIS A 161 -25.28 3.00 -10.87
N ASN A 162 -24.77 3.07 -12.09
CA ASN A 162 -23.38 3.39 -12.37
C ASN A 162 -23.33 4.35 -13.56
N THR A 163 -22.53 5.39 -13.41
CA THR A 163 -22.13 6.29 -14.47
C THR A 163 -20.60 6.32 -14.49
N MET A 164 -20.03 6.18 -15.69
CA MET A 164 -18.59 6.31 -15.90
C MET A 164 -18.32 7.34 -16.98
N GLU A 165 -17.48 8.31 -16.64
CA GLU A 165 -16.95 9.30 -17.57
C GLU A 165 -15.46 9.03 -17.75
N TYR A 166 -14.95 9.11 -18.97
CA TYR A 166 -13.52 8.97 -19.23
C TYR A 166 -13.04 9.91 -20.33
N ARG A 167 -11.76 10.28 -20.24
CA ARG A 167 -11.04 11.03 -21.25
C ARG A 167 -9.70 10.38 -21.52
N VAL A 168 -9.40 10.19 -22.80
CA VAL A 168 -8.08 9.75 -23.27
C VAL A 168 -7.26 10.99 -23.64
N ARG A 169 -5.97 10.99 -23.28
CA ARG A 169 -4.98 11.99 -23.72
C ARG A 169 -4.22 11.52 -24.94
#